data_AF-A0AAE0RSI9-F1
#
_entry.id   AF-A0AAE0RSI9-F1
#
_cell.length_a   1.000
_cell.length_b   1.000
_cell.length_c   1.000
_cell.angle_alpha   90.00
_cell.angle_beta   90.00
_cell.angle_gamma   90.00
#
_symmetry.space_group_name_H-M   'P 1'
#
loop_
_entity.id
_entity.type
_entity.pdbx_description
1 polymer ?
#
loop_
_entity_poly.entity_id
_entity_poly.type
_entity_poly.pdbx_seq_one_letter_code
_entity_poly.pdbx_strand_id
1 'polypeptide(L)'
;MQTSLRLIKNHPINKNRPASFLLGSPLTYEEAIFVLLPAVENIDRSHMEQIIQLYEYTDGINSSAAADFQLHDLWLIPGYYLMSLRDAVETLMTMKRISEIWNPNWLPVFSSRAGDFVVFDFSNGHIFEIFTKESLGWEIATSIEEFVSHLAENLKSGRIFVGEDGLMDETKADEGELNDKEQAVHETGKTANIGIGQTFHRIYIAKYVNNRPASNMNINEDVEQPNLVFNCGNMPNVCANIRNAINNNGKTRNLQRITSRSQIRRNRRASCGRLRCPRGQSCDEYPFASTSQGGRGATIRCVPAAENSSQGGQLNGFYRRYRLGNGSWFRQANP
;
A
#
# COMPACT_ATOMS: atom_id res chain seq x y z
N MET A 1 2.30 -11.18 -23.76
CA MET A 1 2.24 -9.78 -23.25
C MET A 1 1.35 -8.82 -24.05
N GLN A 2 1.59 -8.61 -25.35
CA GLN A 2 0.87 -7.60 -26.19
C GLN A 2 -0.67 -7.71 -26.15
N THR A 3 -1.22 -8.93 -26.19
CA THR A 3 -2.67 -9.17 -26.07
C THR A 3 -3.22 -8.70 -24.73
N SER A 4 -2.50 -8.97 -23.64
CA SER A 4 -2.88 -8.57 -22.28
C SER A 4 -2.88 -7.04 -22.13
N LEU A 5 -1.88 -6.36 -22.67
CA LEU A 5 -1.83 -4.89 -22.69
C LEU A 5 -3.00 -4.27 -23.48
N ARG A 6 -3.33 -4.85 -24.64
CA ARG A 6 -4.53 -4.44 -25.41
C ARG A 6 -5.81 -4.63 -24.62
N LEU A 7 -5.94 -5.72 -23.87
CA LEU A 7 -7.09 -5.93 -23.00
C LEU A 7 -7.14 -4.87 -21.89
N ILE A 8 -6.04 -4.65 -21.17
CA ILE A 8 -5.95 -3.67 -20.08
C ILE A 8 -6.35 -2.28 -20.56
N LYS A 9 -5.77 -1.81 -21.68
CA LYS A 9 -6.06 -0.48 -22.25
C LYS A 9 -7.52 -0.33 -22.65
N ASN A 10 -8.08 -1.35 -23.33
CA ASN A 10 -9.43 -1.27 -23.89
C ASN A 10 -10.54 -1.75 -22.94
N HIS A 11 -10.18 -2.21 -21.73
CA HIS A 11 -11.14 -2.66 -20.74
C HIS A 11 -12.11 -1.51 -20.39
N PRO A 12 -13.43 -1.76 -20.19
CA PRO A 12 -14.40 -0.71 -19.88
C PRO A 12 -14.02 0.19 -18.70
N ILE A 13 -13.34 -0.37 -17.69
CA ILE A 13 -12.83 0.38 -16.53
C ILE A 13 -11.76 1.41 -16.92
N ASN A 14 -10.95 1.12 -17.94
CA ASN A 14 -9.79 1.91 -18.32
C ASN A 14 -10.04 2.77 -19.56
N LYS A 15 -10.79 2.29 -20.56
CA LYS A 15 -10.91 2.92 -21.89
C LYS A 15 -11.44 4.36 -21.86
N ASN A 16 -12.15 4.74 -20.80
CA ASN A 16 -12.73 6.07 -20.61
C ASN A 16 -12.02 6.89 -19.51
N ARG A 17 -10.91 6.39 -18.96
CA ARG A 17 -10.11 7.10 -17.96
C ARG A 17 -9.01 7.92 -18.61
N PRO A 18 -8.62 9.06 -18.01
CA PRO A 18 -7.50 9.88 -18.47
C PRO A 18 -6.24 9.08 -18.77
N ALA A 19 -5.91 8.11 -17.91
CA ALA A 19 -4.78 7.20 -18.09
C ALA A 19 -4.66 6.65 -19.52
N SER A 20 -5.76 6.17 -20.11
CA SER A 20 -5.76 5.53 -21.43
C SER A 20 -5.58 6.50 -22.60
N PHE A 21 -5.94 7.77 -22.41
CA PHE A 21 -5.79 8.83 -23.42
C PHE A 21 -4.42 9.50 -23.37
N LEU A 22 -3.75 9.45 -22.22
CA LEU A 22 -2.44 10.06 -22.00
C LEU A 22 -1.27 9.11 -22.29
N LEU A 23 -1.57 7.86 -22.66
CA LEU A 23 -0.58 6.89 -23.10
C LEU A 23 0.18 7.40 -24.33
N GLY A 24 1.48 7.53 -24.20
CA GLY A 24 2.42 7.93 -25.24
C GLY A 24 2.50 6.90 -26.36
N SER A 25 2.99 7.35 -27.51
CA SER A 25 3.25 6.50 -28.67
C SER A 25 4.22 5.37 -28.31
N PRO A 26 4.08 4.18 -28.92
CA PRO A 26 5.09 3.13 -28.85
C PRO A 26 6.50 3.64 -29.14
N LEU A 27 7.49 3.14 -28.40
CA LEU A 27 8.90 3.33 -28.73
C LEU A 27 9.37 2.27 -29.74
N THR A 28 10.35 2.60 -30.56
CA THR A 28 11.14 1.57 -31.26
C THR A 28 12.14 0.92 -30.30
N TYR A 29 12.65 -0.25 -30.70
CA TYR A 29 13.73 -0.93 -29.99
C TYR A 29 14.95 -0.02 -29.77
N GLU A 30 15.36 0.73 -30.79
CA GLU A 30 16.50 1.66 -30.72
C GLU A 30 16.25 2.82 -29.76
N GLU A 31 15.04 3.39 -29.78
CA GLU A 31 14.65 4.47 -28.86
C GLU A 31 14.67 3.98 -27.41
N ALA A 32 14.09 2.80 -27.14
CA ALA A 32 14.04 2.23 -25.81
C ALA A 32 15.45 1.88 -25.28
N ILE A 33 16.29 1.26 -26.13
CA ILE A 33 17.69 0.98 -25.80
C ILE A 33 18.46 2.26 -25.49
N PHE A 34 18.31 3.30 -26.31
CA PHE A 34 19.02 4.55 -26.13
C PHE A 34 18.72 5.18 -24.75
N VAL A 35 17.48 5.05 -24.27
CA VAL A 35 17.08 5.55 -22.95
C VAL A 35 17.57 4.65 -21.81
N LEU A 36 17.56 3.32 -22.00
CA LEU A 36 17.91 2.36 -20.94
C LEU A 36 19.42 2.22 -20.70
N LEU A 37 20.23 2.19 -21.77
CA LEU A 37 21.67 1.92 -21.68
C LEU A 37 22.43 2.80 -20.69
N PRO A 38 22.18 4.12 -20.60
CA PRO A 38 22.88 4.98 -19.64
C PRO A 38 22.50 4.71 -18.18
N ALA A 39 21.35 4.07 -17.95
CA ALA A 39 20.74 3.98 -16.62
C ALA A 39 21.11 2.71 -15.86
N VAL A 40 21.58 1.67 -16.54
CA VAL A 40 21.79 0.35 -15.94
C VAL A 40 23.03 -0.33 -16.52
N GLU A 41 23.91 -0.79 -15.65
CA GLU A 41 25.19 -1.39 -16.02
C GLU A 41 25.07 -2.93 -15.98
N ASN A 42 25.56 -3.62 -17.01
CA ASN A 42 25.62 -5.09 -17.09
C ASN A 42 24.27 -5.83 -16.96
N ILE A 43 23.29 -5.47 -17.80
CA ILE A 43 21.99 -6.14 -17.83
C ILE A 43 22.02 -7.43 -18.67
N ASP A 44 21.38 -8.49 -18.18
CA ASP A 44 21.01 -9.65 -19.00
C ASP A 44 20.10 -9.22 -20.16
N ARG A 45 20.52 -9.50 -21.39
CA ARG A 45 19.78 -9.10 -22.60
C ARG A 45 18.30 -9.47 -22.55
N SER A 46 17.94 -10.62 -21.99
CA SER A 46 16.55 -11.08 -21.88
C SER A 46 15.71 -10.18 -20.95
N HIS A 47 16.31 -9.60 -19.90
CA HIS A 47 15.63 -8.67 -19.00
C HIS A 47 15.43 -7.30 -19.67
N MET A 48 16.37 -6.85 -20.49
CA MET A 48 16.17 -5.65 -21.34
C MET A 48 15.02 -5.86 -22.33
N GLU A 49 15.01 -7.00 -23.02
CA GLU A 49 13.98 -7.30 -24.02
C GLU A 49 12.58 -7.31 -23.41
N GLN A 50 12.41 -7.80 -22.17
CA GLN A 50 11.14 -7.73 -21.45
C GLN A 50 10.63 -6.30 -21.26
N ILE A 51 11.49 -5.38 -20.81
CA ILE A 51 11.12 -3.97 -20.64
C ILE A 51 10.86 -3.31 -21.99
N ILE A 52 11.71 -3.54 -22.99
CA ILE A 52 11.53 -2.95 -24.32
C ILE A 52 10.18 -3.38 -24.91
N GLN A 53 9.82 -4.66 -24.83
CA GLN A 53 8.52 -5.13 -25.33
C GLN A 53 7.31 -4.49 -24.63
N LEU A 54 7.43 -4.07 -23.37
CA LEU A 54 6.39 -3.30 -22.68
C LEU A 54 6.26 -1.90 -23.30
N TYR A 55 7.37 -1.22 -23.55
CA TYR A 55 7.40 0.15 -24.07
C TYR A 55 7.20 0.23 -25.60
N GLU A 56 7.42 -0.85 -26.34
CA GLU A 56 7.00 -1.04 -27.74
C GLU A 56 5.47 -1.14 -27.89
N TYR A 57 4.73 -1.30 -26.80
CA TYR A 57 3.27 -1.14 -26.83
C TYR A 57 2.82 0.30 -26.58
N THR A 58 3.49 1.02 -25.68
CA THR A 58 3.21 2.41 -25.32
C THR A 58 4.32 2.98 -24.45
N ASP A 59 4.73 4.24 -24.70
CA ASP A 59 5.67 4.96 -23.84
C ASP A 59 5.05 5.49 -22.52
N GLY A 60 4.11 4.73 -21.94
CA GLY A 60 3.44 5.09 -20.69
C GLY A 60 2.88 6.52 -20.68
N ILE A 61 2.86 7.17 -19.51
CA ILE A 61 2.41 8.55 -19.36
C ILE A 61 3.60 9.40 -18.93
N ASN A 62 3.91 10.43 -19.69
CA ASN A 62 4.95 11.37 -19.29
C ASN A 62 4.48 12.34 -18.19
N SER A 63 5.40 12.75 -17.33
CA SER A 63 5.16 13.63 -16.17
C SER A 63 4.51 14.96 -16.52
N SER A 64 4.77 15.50 -17.72
CA SER A 64 4.14 16.74 -18.22
C SER A 64 2.66 16.52 -18.56
N ALA A 65 2.33 15.43 -19.24
CA ALA A 65 0.95 15.05 -19.56
C ALA A 65 0.15 14.67 -18.30
N ALA A 66 0.83 14.16 -17.27
CA ALA A 66 0.23 13.83 -15.97
C ALA A 66 0.01 15.05 -15.05
N ALA A 67 0.57 16.22 -15.37
CA ALA A 67 0.61 17.38 -14.46
C ALA A 67 -0.79 17.91 -14.10
N ASP A 68 -1.71 17.90 -15.06
CA ASP A 68 -3.05 18.48 -14.92
C ASP A 68 -4.08 17.53 -14.27
N PHE A 69 -3.70 16.29 -14.00
CA PHE A 69 -4.61 15.24 -13.50
C PHE A 69 -4.37 14.96 -12.01
N GLN A 70 -5.44 14.62 -11.28
CA GLN A 70 -5.31 14.21 -9.88
C GLN A 70 -4.71 12.80 -9.78
N LEU A 71 -4.25 12.45 -8.57
CA LEU A 71 -3.61 11.17 -8.28
C LEU A 71 -4.42 9.95 -8.74
N HIS A 72 -5.75 10.00 -8.57
CA HIS A 72 -6.67 8.89 -8.82
C HIS A 72 -7.20 8.82 -10.25
N ASP A 73 -6.88 9.82 -11.08
CA ASP A 73 -7.35 9.93 -12.47
C ASP A 73 -6.47 9.13 -13.46
N LEU A 74 -5.24 8.81 -13.06
CA LEU A 74 -4.21 8.25 -13.94
C LEU A 74 -4.06 6.73 -13.87
N TRP A 75 -4.86 6.06 -13.04
CA TRP A 75 -4.69 4.63 -12.80
C TRP A 75 -5.00 3.78 -14.02
N LEU A 76 -4.03 2.96 -14.41
CA LEU A 76 -4.21 1.86 -15.36
C LEU A 76 -4.45 0.53 -14.62
N ILE A 77 -3.90 0.44 -13.41
CA ILE A 77 -4.02 -0.65 -12.44
C ILE A 77 -4.28 -0.05 -11.05
N PRO A 78 -4.78 -0.81 -10.05
CA PRO A 78 -5.16 -0.26 -8.75
C PRO A 78 -4.03 0.57 -8.11
N GLY A 79 -4.21 1.89 -8.03
CA GLY A 79 -3.25 2.80 -7.39
C GLY A 79 -2.05 3.25 -8.24
N TYR A 80 -1.83 2.70 -9.44
CA TYR A 80 -0.63 3.00 -10.23
C TYR A 80 -0.92 3.30 -11.71
N TYR A 81 -0.04 4.11 -12.31
CA TYR A 81 0.02 4.37 -13.73
C TYR A 81 1.38 3.97 -14.31
N LEU A 82 1.40 3.57 -15.58
CA LEU A 82 2.62 3.24 -16.30
C LEU A 82 3.38 4.54 -16.60
N MET A 83 4.61 4.67 -16.11
CA MET A 83 5.46 5.82 -16.38
C MET A 83 5.99 5.79 -17.81
N SER A 84 6.35 6.94 -18.38
CA SER A 84 7.18 6.94 -19.58
C SER A 84 8.56 6.36 -19.30
N LEU A 85 9.21 5.76 -20.30
CA LEU A 85 10.50 5.13 -20.09
C LEU A 85 11.55 6.13 -19.64
N ARG A 86 11.48 7.36 -20.17
CA ARG A 86 12.35 8.46 -19.74
C ARG A 86 12.11 8.84 -18.28
N ASP A 87 10.87 9.03 -17.85
CA ASP A 87 10.58 9.36 -16.45
C ASP A 87 10.98 8.22 -15.50
N ALA A 88 10.81 6.96 -15.92
CA ALA A 88 11.24 5.77 -15.16
C ALA A 88 12.75 5.79 -14.94
N VAL A 89 13.53 6.04 -16.00
CA VAL A 89 14.99 6.17 -15.93
C VAL A 89 15.42 7.38 -15.10
N GLU A 90 14.81 8.56 -15.28
CA GLU A 90 15.13 9.75 -14.49
C GLU A 90 14.84 9.53 -12.99
N THR A 91 13.78 8.79 -12.68
CA THR A 91 13.43 8.40 -11.31
C THR A 91 14.45 7.42 -10.75
N LEU A 92 14.87 6.41 -11.52
CA LEU A 92 15.94 5.50 -11.13
C LEU A 92 17.22 6.26 -10.79
N MET A 93 17.65 7.17 -11.67
CA MET A 93 18.87 7.97 -11.45
C MET A 93 18.75 8.87 -10.22
N THR A 94 17.57 9.42 -9.96
CA THR A 94 17.29 10.17 -8.74
C THR A 94 17.38 9.29 -7.51
N MET A 95 16.77 8.11 -7.52
CA MET A 95 16.77 7.17 -6.40
C MET A 95 18.16 6.66 -6.06
N LYS A 96 18.97 6.31 -7.07
CA LYS A 96 20.38 5.95 -6.90
C LYS A 96 21.17 7.01 -6.13
N ARG A 97 20.80 8.28 -6.28
CA ARG A 97 21.50 9.40 -5.63
C ARG A 97 20.98 9.67 -4.22
N ILE A 98 19.68 9.56 -3.98
CA ILE A 98 19.06 10.05 -2.73
C ILE A 98 18.71 8.94 -1.73
N SER A 99 18.63 7.69 -2.16
CA SER A 99 18.20 6.57 -1.34
C SER A 99 19.37 5.63 -1.05
N GLU A 100 19.70 5.47 0.24
CA GLU A 100 20.75 4.55 0.71
C GLU A 100 20.36 3.07 0.55
N ILE A 101 19.07 2.80 0.33
CA ILE A 101 18.50 1.44 0.29
C ILE A 101 17.98 1.05 -1.09
N TRP A 102 18.02 1.96 -2.07
CA TRP A 102 17.53 1.65 -3.41
C TRP A 102 18.51 0.73 -4.15
N ASN A 103 18.03 -0.40 -4.64
CA ASN A 103 18.85 -1.25 -5.48
C ASN A 103 19.05 -0.58 -6.85
N PRO A 104 20.30 -0.39 -7.31
CA PRO A 104 20.58 0.26 -8.59
C PRO A 104 20.00 -0.46 -9.82
N ASN A 105 19.54 -1.71 -9.68
CA ASN A 105 18.91 -2.51 -10.73
C ASN A 105 17.38 -2.42 -10.74
N TRP A 106 16.77 -1.69 -9.81
CA TRP A 106 15.31 -1.53 -9.73
C TRP A 106 14.83 -0.36 -10.59
N LEU A 107 14.30 -0.65 -11.77
CA LEU A 107 13.65 0.35 -12.62
C LEU A 107 12.19 0.57 -12.17
N PRO A 108 11.78 1.78 -11.74
CA PRO A 108 10.39 2.05 -11.40
C PRO A 108 9.54 2.18 -12.68
N VAL A 109 8.77 1.14 -12.98
CA VAL A 109 7.96 1.05 -14.20
C VAL A 109 6.58 1.67 -14.00
N PHE A 110 5.96 1.44 -12.85
CA PHE A 110 4.69 2.09 -12.49
C PHE A 110 4.88 2.97 -11.26
N SER A 111 4.13 4.08 -11.22
CA SER A 111 4.16 5.03 -10.11
C SER A 111 2.77 5.29 -9.57
N SER A 112 2.70 5.50 -8.27
CA SER A 112 1.51 6.02 -7.58
C SER A 112 1.45 7.54 -7.58
N ARG A 113 2.51 8.25 -7.98
CA ARG A 113 2.86 9.68 -7.69
C ARG A 113 2.89 10.06 -6.21
N ALA A 114 2.68 9.12 -5.30
CA ALA A 114 2.77 9.33 -3.85
C ALA A 114 4.12 8.88 -3.26
N GLY A 115 5.02 8.42 -4.13
CA GLY A 115 6.35 7.90 -3.79
C GLY A 115 6.45 6.38 -3.85
N ASP A 116 5.37 5.66 -4.15
CA ASP A 116 5.39 4.20 -4.27
C ASP A 116 5.48 3.77 -5.73
N PHE A 117 6.17 2.66 -5.97
CA PHE A 117 6.49 2.16 -7.31
C PHE A 117 6.20 0.68 -7.46
N VAL A 118 5.83 0.26 -8.67
CA VAL A 118 6.08 -1.11 -9.13
C VAL A 118 7.38 -1.07 -9.92
N VAL A 119 8.38 -1.81 -9.47
CA VAL A 119 9.70 -1.85 -10.07
C VAL A 119 9.97 -3.16 -10.78
N PHE A 120 10.77 -3.11 -11.83
CA PHE A 120 11.38 -4.27 -12.47
C PHE A 120 12.82 -4.37 -12.00
N ASP A 121 13.23 -5.55 -11.55
CA ASP A 121 14.60 -5.82 -11.12
C ASP A 121 15.43 -6.43 -12.25
N PHE A 122 16.35 -5.66 -12.81
CA PHE A 122 17.22 -6.12 -13.90
C PHE A 122 18.17 -7.27 -13.51
N SER A 123 18.35 -7.57 -12.21
CA SER A 123 19.22 -8.66 -11.78
C SER A 123 18.59 -10.06 -11.93
N ASN A 124 17.27 -10.16 -11.85
CA ASN A 124 16.53 -11.44 -11.88
C ASN A 124 15.28 -11.43 -12.76
N GLY A 125 14.86 -10.28 -13.28
CA GLY A 125 13.68 -10.12 -14.13
C GLY A 125 12.35 -10.03 -13.35
N HIS A 126 12.39 -10.05 -12.03
CA HIS A 126 11.21 -10.06 -11.18
C HIS A 126 10.61 -8.66 -11.01
N ILE A 127 9.34 -8.62 -10.65
CA ILE A 127 8.57 -7.41 -10.40
C ILE A 127 8.34 -7.27 -8.91
N PHE A 128 8.64 -6.09 -8.37
CA PHE A 128 8.39 -5.77 -6.96
C PHE A 128 7.48 -4.56 -6.80
N GLU A 129 6.59 -4.59 -5.81
CA GLU A 129 5.94 -3.38 -5.31
C GLU A 129 6.78 -2.80 -4.17
N ILE A 130 7.27 -1.58 -4.36
CA ILE A 130 8.11 -0.87 -3.41
C ILE A 130 7.38 0.34 -2.89
N PHE A 131 7.34 0.41 -1.56
CA PHE A 131 6.89 1.57 -0.85
C PHE A 131 8.10 2.28 -0.26
N THR A 132 8.47 3.42 -0.84
CA THR A 132 9.74 4.11 -0.52
C THR A 132 9.83 4.61 0.93
N LYS A 133 8.74 4.52 1.69
CA LYS A 133 8.65 4.92 3.10
C LYS A 133 8.82 3.76 4.08
N GLU A 134 8.82 2.50 3.62
CA GLU A 134 8.92 1.31 4.47
C GLU A 134 10.09 0.37 4.15
N SER A 135 10.98 0.77 3.24
CA SER A 135 12.27 0.10 2.99
C SER A 135 12.19 -1.36 2.53
N LEU A 136 11.03 -1.82 2.08
CA LEU A 136 10.79 -3.22 1.71
C LEU A 136 10.04 -3.26 0.36
N GLY A 137 10.59 -4.03 -0.58
CA GLY A 137 9.93 -4.40 -1.83
C GLY A 137 9.33 -5.80 -1.72
N TRP A 138 8.11 -5.99 -2.22
CA TRP A 138 7.45 -7.28 -2.27
C TRP A 138 7.42 -7.80 -3.69
N GLU A 139 7.91 -9.02 -3.91
CA GLU A 139 7.79 -9.65 -5.22
C GLU A 139 6.31 -9.91 -5.53
N ILE A 140 5.84 -9.38 -6.66
CA ILE A 140 4.45 -9.52 -7.13
C ILE A 140 4.35 -10.31 -8.43
N ALA A 141 5.47 -10.56 -9.12
CA ALA A 141 5.56 -11.44 -10.27
C ALA A 141 7.02 -11.81 -10.56
N THR A 142 7.26 -12.93 -11.25
CA THR A 142 8.59 -13.37 -11.67
C THR A 142 9.01 -12.81 -13.03
N SER A 143 8.09 -12.17 -13.75
CA SER A 143 8.35 -11.47 -15.02
C SER A 143 7.33 -10.37 -15.28
N ILE A 144 7.66 -9.43 -16.16
CA ILE A 144 6.71 -8.40 -16.60
C ILE A 144 5.53 -9.02 -17.38
N GLU A 145 5.78 -10.09 -18.13
CA GLU A 145 4.75 -10.76 -18.90
C GLU A 145 3.72 -11.45 -17.98
N GLU A 146 4.18 -12.12 -16.93
CA GLU A 146 3.31 -12.69 -15.90
C GLU A 146 2.47 -11.60 -15.24
N PHE A 147 3.12 -10.53 -14.78
CA PHE A 147 2.46 -9.40 -14.12
C PHE A 147 1.34 -8.82 -14.99
N VAL A 148 1.64 -8.48 -16.23
CA VAL A 148 0.67 -7.89 -17.16
C VAL A 148 -0.44 -8.87 -17.54
N SER A 149 -0.12 -10.16 -17.70
CA SER A 149 -1.13 -11.17 -18.02
C SER A 149 -2.11 -11.36 -16.87
N HIS A 150 -1.60 -11.35 -15.65
CA HIS A 150 -2.40 -11.45 -14.45
C HIS A 150 -3.35 -10.25 -14.29
N LEU A 151 -2.87 -9.03 -14.52
CA LEU A 151 -3.71 -7.82 -14.50
C LEU A 151 -4.88 -7.92 -15.50
N ALA A 152 -4.59 -8.41 -16.71
CA ALA A 152 -5.59 -8.59 -17.73
C ALA A 152 -6.65 -9.65 -17.33
N GLU A 153 -6.22 -10.75 -16.70
CA GLU A 153 -7.12 -11.77 -16.17
C GLU A 153 -8.01 -11.24 -15.04
N ASN A 154 -7.46 -10.44 -14.12
CA ASN A 154 -8.22 -9.85 -13.02
C ASN A 154 -9.21 -8.79 -13.49
N LEU A 155 -8.88 -7.98 -14.49
CA LEU A 155 -9.85 -7.09 -15.14
C LEU A 155 -10.98 -7.89 -15.80
N LYS A 156 -10.63 -8.92 -16.57
CA LYS A 156 -11.60 -9.75 -17.29
C LYS A 156 -12.56 -10.50 -16.37
N SER A 157 -12.04 -10.98 -15.23
CA SER A 157 -12.84 -11.69 -14.22
C SER A 157 -13.61 -10.75 -13.28
N GLY A 158 -13.49 -9.43 -13.44
CA GLY A 158 -14.12 -8.44 -12.56
C GLY A 158 -13.50 -8.35 -11.17
N ARG A 159 -12.34 -9.00 -10.97
CA ARG A 159 -11.57 -8.89 -9.73
C ARG A 159 -11.00 -7.51 -9.57
N ILE A 160 -10.57 -6.84 -10.64
CA ILE A 160 -10.29 -5.41 -10.60
C ILE A 160 -11.58 -4.66 -10.93
N PHE A 161 -12.00 -3.77 -10.04
CA PHE A 161 -13.24 -3.00 -10.14
C PHE A 161 -13.05 -1.55 -9.69
N VAL A 162 -14.07 -0.72 -9.89
CA VAL A 162 -14.12 0.64 -9.33
C VAL A 162 -15.14 0.66 -8.22
N GLY A 163 -14.70 0.94 -7.00
CA GLY A 163 -15.55 1.04 -5.82
C GLY A 163 -16.51 2.22 -5.88
N GLU A 164 -17.48 2.25 -4.95
CA GLU A 164 -18.43 3.35 -4.82
C GLU A 164 -17.76 4.70 -4.48
N ASP A 165 -16.52 4.66 -3.98
CA ASP A 165 -15.68 5.83 -3.73
C ASP A 165 -14.95 6.35 -4.98
N GLY A 166 -15.18 5.72 -6.14
CA GLY A 166 -14.56 6.05 -7.41
C GLY A 166 -13.13 5.50 -7.57
N LEU A 167 -12.62 4.76 -6.58
CA LEU A 167 -11.26 4.25 -6.60
C LEU A 167 -11.20 2.87 -7.26
N MET A 168 -10.14 2.62 -8.02
CA MET A 168 -9.87 1.28 -8.56
C MET A 168 -9.30 0.39 -7.45
N ASP A 169 -9.91 -0.77 -7.24
CA ASP A 169 -9.56 -1.75 -6.20
C ASP A 169 -9.60 -3.17 -6.78
N GLU A 170 -9.06 -4.14 -6.04
CA GLU A 170 -9.10 -5.56 -6.39
C GLU A 170 -9.89 -6.38 -5.34
N THR A 171 -10.72 -7.31 -5.78
CA THR A 171 -11.49 -8.20 -4.90
C THR A 171 -10.53 -9.16 -4.22
N LYS A 172 -10.72 -9.35 -2.91
CA LYS A 172 -10.11 -10.48 -2.20
C LYS A 172 -10.65 -11.76 -2.80
N ALA A 173 -9.78 -12.71 -3.16
CA ALA A 173 -10.23 -14.02 -3.59
C ALA A 173 -11.13 -14.64 -2.50
N ASP A 174 -12.29 -15.19 -2.91
CA ASP A 174 -13.17 -15.92 -2.00
C ASP A 174 -12.40 -17.11 -1.40
N GLU A 175 -12.40 -17.21 -0.05
CA GLU A 175 -11.74 -18.30 0.69
C GLU A 175 -12.18 -19.71 0.26
N GLY A 176 -13.30 -19.83 -0.47
CA GLY A 176 -13.84 -21.10 -0.97
C GLY A 176 -13.25 -21.62 -2.28
N GLU A 177 -12.70 -20.77 -3.16
CA GLU A 177 -12.09 -21.23 -4.43
C GLU A 177 -10.61 -21.63 -4.27
N LEU A 178 -9.98 -21.24 -3.16
CA LEU A 178 -8.57 -21.54 -2.85
C LEU A 178 -8.37 -23.01 -2.45
N ASN A 179 -9.35 -23.63 -1.79
CA ASN A 179 -9.20 -24.97 -1.21
C ASN A 179 -9.09 -26.09 -2.28
N ASP A 180 -9.81 -25.96 -3.40
CA ASP A 180 -9.84 -27.02 -4.43
C ASP A 180 -8.62 -26.93 -5.38
N LYS A 181 -8.05 -25.73 -5.57
CA LYS A 181 -6.84 -25.54 -6.40
C LYS A 181 -5.54 -25.72 -5.62
N GLU A 182 -5.52 -25.48 -4.31
CA GLU A 182 -4.37 -25.82 -3.45
C GLU A 182 -4.15 -27.33 -3.34
N GLN A 183 -5.21 -28.13 -3.29
CA GLN A 183 -5.08 -29.60 -3.26
C GLN A 183 -4.53 -30.18 -4.57
N ALA A 184 -4.85 -29.60 -5.73
CA ALA A 184 -4.35 -30.08 -7.03
C ALA A 184 -2.89 -29.67 -7.31
N VAL A 185 -2.39 -28.58 -6.72
CA VAL A 185 -1.02 -28.07 -6.95
C VAL A 185 0.03 -28.80 -6.12
N HIS A 186 -0.37 -29.45 -5.02
CA HIS A 186 0.53 -30.14 -4.11
C HIS A 186 1.18 -31.41 -4.71
N GLU A 187 0.70 -31.91 -5.85
CA GLU A 187 1.23 -33.10 -6.52
C GLU A 187 2.12 -32.82 -7.74
N THR A 188 2.13 -31.60 -8.32
CA THR A 188 2.84 -31.35 -9.59
C THR A 188 3.80 -30.17 -9.65
N GLY A 189 4.07 -29.47 -8.54
CA GLY A 189 5.17 -28.49 -8.47
C GLY A 189 5.06 -27.26 -9.40
N LYS A 190 3.85 -26.89 -9.84
CA LYS A 190 3.58 -25.68 -10.63
C LYS A 190 2.74 -24.69 -9.82
N THR A 191 3.26 -23.49 -9.56
CA THR A 191 2.56 -22.42 -8.83
C THR A 191 1.36 -21.90 -9.62
N ALA A 192 0.20 -21.82 -8.98
CA ALA A 192 -1.02 -21.24 -9.54
C ALA A 192 -1.06 -19.71 -9.36
N ASN A 193 -1.55 -19.01 -10.39
CA ASN A 193 -1.77 -17.56 -10.46
C ASN A 193 -2.75 -17.06 -9.38
N ILE A 194 -2.31 -16.13 -8.53
CA ILE A 194 -3.14 -15.53 -7.46
C ILE A 194 -3.00 -14.00 -7.48
N GLY A 195 -4.15 -13.32 -7.31
CA GLY A 195 -4.43 -11.87 -7.45
C GLY A 195 -3.32 -10.88 -7.09
N ILE A 196 -3.09 -9.88 -7.96
CA ILE A 196 -2.16 -8.77 -7.71
C ILE A 196 -2.83 -7.75 -6.79
N GLY A 197 -2.54 -7.84 -5.51
CA GLY A 197 -2.96 -6.84 -4.53
C GLY A 197 -3.71 -7.50 -3.37
N GLN A 198 -3.01 -7.62 -2.25
CA GLN A 198 -3.53 -8.03 -0.94
C GLN A 198 -3.87 -9.52 -0.71
N THR A 199 -3.83 -10.40 -1.72
CA THR A 199 -4.10 -11.84 -1.52
C THR A 199 -2.85 -12.68 -1.15
N PHE A 200 -1.64 -12.14 -1.21
CA PHE A 200 -0.42 -12.87 -0.78
C PHE A 200 -0.08 -12.77 0.71
N HIS A 201 -0.95 -12.16 1.54
CA HIS A 201 -0.73 -12.14 2.99
C HIS A 201 -0.93 -13.52 3.65
N ARG A 202 -1.42 -14.54 2.93
CA ARG A 202 -1.72 -15.87 3.51
C ARG A 202 -0.96 -17.07 2.93
N ILE A 203 -0.54 -17.05 1.67
CA ILE A 203 0.12 -18.24 1.07
C ILE A 203 1.61 -18.31 1.44
N TYR A 204 2.25 -17.20 1.80
CA TYR A 204 3.64 -17.22 2.26
C TYR A 204 3.82 -17.60 3.74
N ILE A 205 2.74 -17.76 4.52
CA ILE A 205 2.82 -18.45 5.82
C ILE A 205 3.21 -19.93 5.61
N ALA A 206 2.88 -20.54 4.46
CA ALA A 206 3.16 -21.97 4.23
C ALA A 206 4.57 -22.27 3.69
N LYS A 207 5.25 -21.34 2.99
CA LYS A 207 6.56 -21.62 2.36
C LYS A 207 7.78 -21.28 3.24
N TYR A 208 7.68 -20.33 4.17
CA TYR A 208 8.75 -20.08 5.16
C TYR A 208 8.80 -21.12 6.29
N VAL A 209 7.89 -22.10 6.32
CA VAL A 209 7.87 -23.21 7.28
C VAL A 209 8.90 -24.31 6.93
N ASN A 210 9.42 -24.36 5.70
CA ASN A 210 10.08 -25.58 5.20
C ASN A 210 11.62 -25.54 5.08
N ASN A 211 12.35 -24.63 5.73
CA ASN A 211 13.81 -24.69 5.69
C ASN A 211 14.54 -24.41 7.02
N ARG A 212 13.91 -24.72 8.16
CA ARG A 212 14.64 -24.94 9.41
C ARG A 212 14.26 -26.31 9.99
N PRO A 213 15.23 -27.18 10.30
CA PRO A 213 14.94 -28.49 10.88
C PRO A 213 14.19 -28.30 12.20
N ALA A 214 13.01 -28.91 12.27
CA ALA A 214 12.12 -28.89 13.42
C ALA A 214 12.71 -29.74 14.54
N SER A 215 13.48 -29.12 15.43
CA SER A 215 13.62 -29.59 16.80
C SER A 215 13.99 -28.40 17.69
N ASN A 216 13.13 -28.12 18.67
CA ASN A 216 13.30 -27.14 19.76
C ASN A 216 12.97 -25.67 19.47
N MET A 217 11.74 -25.35 19.05
CA MET A 217 11.22 -23.99 19.27
C MET A 217 9.84 -24.02 19.91
N ASN A 218 9.77 -23.50 21.14
CA ASN A 218 8.56 -23.29 21.90
C ASN A 218 7.60 -22.39 21.11
N ILE A 219 6.39 -22.88 20.86
CA ILE A 219 5.23 -22.10 20.41
C ILE A 219 4.77 -21.22 21.57
N ASN A 220 5.47 -20.11 21.81
CA ASN A 220 5.05 -18.97 22.63
C ASN A 220 6.11 -17.86 22.50
N GLU A 221 6.06 -17.06 21.42
CA GLU A 221 6.68 -15.71 21.36
C GLU A 221 6.10 -14.91 20.15
N ASP A 222 5.16 -14.02 20.49
CA ASP A 222 4.83 -12.69 19.96
C ASP A 222 5.16 -12.28 18.49
N VAL A 223 4.12 -12.18 17.65
CA VAL A 223 4.09 -11.13 16.61
C VAL A 223 3.73 -9.83 17.33
N GLU A 224 4.73 -9.01 17.62
CA GLU A 224 4.58 -7.85 18.50
C GLU A 224 3.54 -6.85 17.96
N GLN A 225 2.41 -6.70 18.69
CA GLN A 225 1.37 -5.72 18.37
C GLN A 225 1.94 -4.29 18.48
N PRO A 226 1.80 -3.43 17.45
CA PRO A 226 2.37 -2.08 17.48
C PRO A 226 1.93 -1.28 18.71
N ASN A 227 2.91 -0.76 19.44
CA ASN A 227 2.72 0.01 20.66
C ASN A 227 2.71 1.51 20.37
N LEU A 228 1.56 2.15 20.57
CA LEU A 228 1.40 3.60 20.55
C LEU A 228 1.89 4.19 21.88
N VAL A 229 2.93 5.01 21.82
CA VAL A 229 3.47 5.77 22.95
C VAL A 229 3.37 7.25 22.64
N PHE A 230 2.77 8.02 23.55
CA PHE A 230 2.71 9.49 23.43
C PHE A 230 3.85 10.14 24.20
N ASN A 231 4.38 11.23 23.66
CA ASN A 231 5.31 12.09 24.40
C ASN A 231 4.56 12.93 25.44
N CYS A 232 4.33 12.37 26.62
CA CYS A 232 3.58 13.01 27.71
C CYS A 232 4.25 14.25 28.32
N GLY A 233 5.54 14.50 28.05
CA GLY A 233 6.20 15.74 28.45
C GLY A 233 5.60 16.97 27.78
N ASN A 234 5.09 16.82 26.55
CA ASN A 234 4.50 17.90 25.76
C ASN A 234 2.95 17.89 25.75
N MET A 235 2.31 16.89 26.38
CA MET A 235 0.84 16.75 26.43
C MET A 235 0.35 16.12 27.76
N PRO A 236 0.70 16.72 28.92
CA PRO A 236 0.43 16.12 30.22
C PRO A 236 -1.07 15.92 30.52
N ASN A 237 -1.96 16.82 30.07
CA ASN A 237 -3.40 16.73 30.33
C ASN A 237 -4.07 15.66 29.49
N VAL A 238 -3.64 15.50 28.23
CA VAL A 238 -4.06 14.40 27.35
C VAL A 238 -3.64 13.05 27.93
N CYS A 239 -2.37 12.90 28.28
CA CYS A 239 -1.87 11.66 28.88
C CYS A 239 -2.57 11.33 30.21
N ALA A 240 -2.85 12.35 31.03
CA ALA A 240 -3.66 12.17 32.25
C ALA A 240 -5.09 11.69 31.96
N ASN A 241 -5.71 12.13 30.87
CA ASN A 241 -7.02 11.62 30.44
C ASN A 241 -6.94 10.15 30.01
N ILE A 242 -5.94 9.78 29.20
CA ILE A 242 -5.72 8.39 28.77
C ILE A 242 -5.46 7.47 29.98
N ARG A 243 -4.60 7.89 30.93
CA ARG A 243 -4.37 7.16 32.19
C ARG A 243 -5.63 6.97 33.01
N ASN A 244 -6.43 8.03 33.19
CA ASN A 244 -7.69 7.95 33.91
C ASN A 244 -8.67 6.99 33.22
N ALA A 245 -8.77 7.06 31.89
CA ALA A 245 -9.63 6.20 31.11
C ALA A 245 -9.28 4.71 31.29
N ILE A 246 -8.00 4.37 31.24
CA ILE A 246 -7.54 2.99 31.36
C ILE A 246 -7.59 2.50 32.81
N ASN A 247 -6.97 3.22 33.74
CA ASN A 247 -6.75 2.72 35.10
C ASN A 247 -7.98 2.84 35.99
N ASN A 248 -8.79 3.90 35.81
CA ASN A 248 -9.94 4.18 36.68
C ASN A 248 -11.28 3.83 36.02
N ASN A 249 -11.37 3.96 34.69
CA ASN A 249 -12.62 3.70 33.95
C ASN A 249 -12.59 2.38 33.15
N GLY A 250 -11.56 1.55 33.33
CA GLY A 250 -11.46 0.21 32.75
C GLY A 250 -11.44 0.16 31.22
N LYS A 251 -11.01 1.23 30.55
CA LYS A 251 -10.92 1.23 29.08
C LYS A 251 -9.77 0.35 28.60
N THR A 252 -10.04 -0.42 27.55
CA THR A 252 -9.04 -1.30 26.94
C THR A 252 -7.84 -0.52 26.39
N ARG A 253 -6.66 -1.15 26.44
CA ARG A 253 -5.44 -0.69 25.77
C ARG A 253 -5.35 -1.19 24.34
N ASN A 254 -6.05 -2.28 24.00
CA ASN A 254 -6.05 -2.87 22.67
C ASN A 254 -7.13 -2.19 21.83
N LEU A 255 -6.69 -1.49 20.79
CA LEU A 255 -7.50 -0.63 19.95
C LEU A 255 -7.45 -1.12 18.51
N GLN A 256 -8.57 -1.02 17.82
CA GLN A 256 -8.67 -1.39 16.42
C GLN A 256 -8.94 -0.13 15.60
N ARG A 257 -8.07 0.22 14.66
CA ARG A 257 -8.22 1.44 13.86
C ARG A 257 -9.43 1.33 12.92
N ILE A 258 -10.15 2.42 12.77
CA ILE A 258 -11.15 2.61 11.71
C ILE A 258 -10.72 3.76 10.79
N THR A 259 -11.03 3.67 9.49
CA THR A 259 -10.68 4.71 8.50
C THR A 259 -11.89 5.46 7.93
N SER A 260 -13.09 4.90 8.08
CA SER A 260 -14.34 5.51 7.60
C SER A 260 -14.58 6.89 8.23
N ARG A 261 -14.48 7.95 7.42
CA ARG A 261 -14.68 9.34 7.89
C ARG A 261 -16.08 9.55 8.49
N SER A 262 -17.09 8.87 7.97
CA SER A 262 -18.46 8.96 8.49
C SER A 262 -18.55 8.33 9.89
N GLN A 263 -17.95 7.15 10.09
CA GLN A 263 -17.91 6.51 11.40
C GLN A 263 -17.08 7.31 12.42
N ILE A 264 -15.92 7.85 12.02
CA ILE A 264 -15.09 8.67 12.90
C ILE A 264 -15.86 9.92 13.36
N ARG A 265 -16.60 10.59 12.46
CA ARG A 265 -17.45 11.74 12.81
C ARG A 265 -18.60 11.33 13.74
N ARG A 266 -19.21 10.16 13.52
CA ARG A 266 -20.23 9.60 14.43
C ARG A 266 -19.65 9.36 15.82
N ASN A 267 -18.47 8.76 15.91
CA ASN A 267 -17.77 8.52 17.17
C ASN A 267 -17.48 9.84 17.90
N ARG A 268 -16.88 10.84 17.23
CA ARG A 268 -16.61 12.16 17.82
C ARG A 268 -17.89 12.85 18.33
N ARG A 269 -18.98 12.76 17.57
CA ARG A 269 -20.27 13.34 17.97
C ARG A 269 -20.85 12.61 19.19
N ALA A 270 -20.72 11.30 19.26
CA ALA A 270 -21.22 10.48 20.36
C ALA A 270 -20.44 10.66 21.67
N SER A 271 -19.14 10.97 21.60
CA SER A 271 -18.31 11.29 22.76
C SER A 271 -18.38 12.78 23.12
N CYS A 272 -17.85 13.65 22.25
CA CYS A 272 -17.59 15.04 22.53
C CYS A 272 -18.70 16.00 22.07
N GLY A 273 -19.71 15.53 21.32
CA GLY A 273 -20.70 16.39 20.66
C GLY A 273 -21.58 17.24 21.60
N ARG A 274 -21.64 16.91 22.89
CA ARG A 274 -22.40 17.66 23.92
C ARG A 274 -21.51 18.44 24.88
N LEU A 275 -20.21 18.16 24.94
CA LEU A 275 -19.30 18.82 25.87
C LEU A 275 -18.92 20.20 25.35
N ARG A 276 -19.02 21.22 26.21
CA ARG A 276 -18.55 22.58 25.93
C ARG A 276 -17.27 22.83 26.70
N CYS A 277 -16.16 23.02 25.97
CA CYS A 277 -14.87 23.32 26.57
C CYS A 277 -14.62 24.83 26.66
N PRO A 278 -13.92 25.32 27.70
CA PRO A 278 -13.50 26.71 27.80
C PRO A 278 -12.63 27.16 26.62
N ARG A 279 -12.50 28.47 26.43
CA ARG A 279 -11.63 29.05 25.40
C ARG A 279 -10.19 28.54 25.57
N GLY A 280 -9.57 28.14 24.45
CA GLY A 280 -8.21 27.57 24.44
C GLY A 280 -8.15 26.07 24.78
N GLN A 281 -9.29 25.44 25.09
CA GLN A 281 -9.39 24.00 25.32
C GLN A 281 -10.24 23.31 24.25
N SER A 282 -10.03 22.01 24.10
CA SER A 282 -10.79 21.13 23.22
C SER A 282 -11.10 19.81 23.92
N CYS A 283 -12.15 19.13 23.49
CA CYS A 283 -12.50 17.81 24.02
C CYS A 283 -11.52 16.77 23.49
N ASP A 284 -10.89 16.02 24.40
CA ASP A 284 -10.11 14.83 24.12
C ASP A 284 -10.90 13.60 24.57
N GLU A 285 -10.76 12.49 23.83
CA GLU A 285 -11.50 11.25 24.05
C GLU A 285 -10.61 10.02 24.03
N TYR A 286 -10.82 9.12 25.01
CA TYR A 286 -10.25 7.77 24.98
C TYR A 286 -11.31 6.71 25.31
N PRO A 287 -11.48 5.66 24.48
CA PRO A 287 -10.73 5.37 23.25
C PRO A 287 -10.95 6.37 22.11
N PHE A 288 -9.95 6.52 21.23
CA PHE A 288 -9.95 7.55 20.18
C PHE A 288 -11.12 7.36 19.20
N ALA A 289 -11.67 8.46 18.67
CA ALA A 289 -12.74 8.36 17.68
C ALA A 289 -12.35 7.62 16.38
N SER A 290 -11.05 7.52 16.08
CA SER A 290 -10.47 6.73 14.99
C SER A 290 -10.31 5.23 15.32
N THR A 291 -10.99 4.73 16.35
CA THR A 291 -10.98 3.31 16.73
C THR A 291 -12.39 2.74 16.85
N SER A 292 -12.54 1.43 16.70
CA SER A 292 -13.80 0.70 16.88
C SER A 292 -14.36 0.84 18.31
N GLN A 293 -13.47 0.99 19.29
CA GLN A 293 -13.80 1.16 20.71
C GLN A 293 -14.15 2.62 21.08
N GLY A 294 -13.94 3.56 20.15
CA GLY A 294 -14.22 4.99 20.35
C GLY A 294 -15.71 5.32 20.28
N GLY A 295 -16.05 6.56 20.62
CA GLY A 295 -17.42 7.06 20.56
C GLY A 295 -18.17 6.95 21.88
N ARG A 296 -19.37 6.38 21.87
CA ARG A 296 -20.26 6.39 23.06
C ARG A 296 -19.58 5.69 24.24
N GLY A 297 -19.54 6.36 25.38
CA GLY A 297 -18.92 5.82 26.60
C GLY A 297 -17.41 5.98 26.65
N ALA A 298 -16.77 6.67 25.69
CA ALA A 298 -15.39 7.13 25.84
C ALA A 298 -15.26 8.05 27.08
N THR A 299 -14.10 7.97 27.74
CA THR A 299 -13.74 8.94 28.78
C THR A 299 -13.35 10.23 28.07
N ILE A 300 -14.02 11.33 28.40
CA ILE A 300 -13.79 12.63 27.77
C ILE A 300 -13.32 13.65 28.80
N ARG A 301 -12.45 14.56 28.37
CA ARG A 301 -11.99 15.69 29.19
C ARG A 301 -11.69 16.90 28.30
N CYS A 302 -11.94 18.11 28.80
CA CYS A 302 -11.42 19.31 28.18
C CYS A 302 -9.93 19.45 28.52
N VAL A 303 -9.09 19.51 27.49
CA VAL A 303 -7.64 19.65 27.58
C VAL A 303 -7.18 20.85 26.74
N PRO A 304 -6.00 21.44 26.98
CA PRO A 304 -5.49 22.51 26.12
C PRO A 304 -5.48 22.10 24.64
N ALA A 305 -6.00 22.95 23.76
CA ALA A 305 -6.19 22.60 22.36
C ALA A 305 -4.86 22.28 21.64
N ALA A 306 -3.77 22.91 22.06
CA ALA A 306 -2.42 22.63 21.56
C ALA A 306 -1.97 21.19 21.89
N GLU A 307 -2.26 20.69 23.09
CA GLU A 307 -1.95 19.31 23.48
C GLU A 307 -2.77 18.30 22.66
N ASN A 308 -4.07 18.56 22.49
CA ASN A 308 -4.94 17.69 21.70
C ASN A 308 -4.55 17.64 20.22
N SER A 309 -4.13 18.79 19.65
CA SER A 309 -3.57 18.84 18.31
C SER A 309 -2.27 18.04 18.19
N SER A 310 -1.40 18.12 19.19
CA SER A 310 -0.15 17.35 19.24
C SER A 310 -0.43 15.84 19.35
N GLN A 311 -1.44 15.43 20.13
CA GLN A 311 -1.89 14.04 20.22
C GLN A 311 -2.38 13.55 18.86
N GLY A 312 -3.26 14.31 18.19
CA GLY A 312 -3.74 13.98 16.84
C GLY A 312 -2.60 13.85 15.83
N GLY A 313 -1.58 14.71 15.92
CA GLY A 313 -0.36 14.62 15.11
C GLY A 313 0.43 13.34 15.37
N GLN A 314 0.70 13.00 16.63
CA GLN A 314 1.42 11.78 17.01
C GLN A 314 0.62 10.51 16.66
N LEU A 315 -0.70 10.51 16.86
CA LEU A 315 -1.58 9.40 16.52
C LEU A 315 -1.63 9.17 15.01
N ASN A 316 -1.77 10.22 14.22
CA ASN A 316 -1.70 10.13 12.75
C ASN A 316 -0.31 9.70 12.28
N GLY A 317 0.75 10.19 12.93
CA GLY A 317 2.13 9.76 12.67
C GLY A 317 2.33 8.27 12.95
N PHE A 318 1.79 7.78 14.07
CA PHE A 318 1.80 6.37 14.45
C PHE A 318 1.03 5.50 13.46
N TYR A 319 -0.19 5.90 13.12
CA TYR A 319 -1.02 5.27 12.09
C TYR A 319 -0.34 5.15 10.73
N ARG A 320 0.46 6.16 10.36
CA ARG A 320 1.28 6.13 9.14
C ARG A 320 2.51 5.25 9.30
N ARG A 321 3.27 5.42 10.39
CA ARG A 321 4.50 4.67 10.70
C ARG A 321 4.28 3.16 10.72
N TYR A 322 3.19 2.72 11.33
CA TYR A 322 2.84 1.30 11.45
C TYR A 322 1.80 0.85 10.43
N ARG A 323 1.48 1.68 9.42
CA ARG A 323 0.57 1.36 8.31
C ARG A 323 -0.77 0.76 8.75
N LEU A 324 -1.31 1.21 9.88
CA LEU A 324 -2.49 0.57 10.46
C LEU A 324 -3.67 0.79 9.52
N GLY A 325 -4.20 -0.26 8.89
CA GLY A 325 -5.37 -0.17 8.05
C GLY A 325 -6.66 -0.09 8.85
N ASN A 326 -7.79 -0.05 8.14
CA ASN A 326 -9.07 -0.35 8.77
C ASN A 326 -9.03 -1.77 9.35
N GLY A 327 -9.40 -1.94 10.61
CA GLY A 327 -9.37 -3.25 11.28
C GLY A 327 -8.03 -3.63 11.90
N SER A 328 -6.95 -2.86 11.69
CA SER A 328 -5.64 -3.16 12.28
C SER A 328 -5.64 -2.90 13.78
N TRP A 329 -5.10 -3.86 14.53
CA TRP A 329 -4.95 -3.80 15.97
C TRP A 329 -3.64 -3.14 16.37
N PHE A 330 -3.70 -2.31 17.41
CA PHE A 330 -2.56 -1.68 18.05
C PHE A 330 -2.84 -1.51 19.55
N ARG A 331 -1.79 -1.30 20.34
CA ARG A 331 -1.90 -1.17 21.78
C ARG A 331 -1.48 0.23 22.24
N GLN A 332 -2.26 0.86 23.11
CA GLN A 332 -1.82 2.05 23.84
C GLN A 332 -0.85 1.62 24.95
N ALA A 333 0.44 1.84 24.70
CA ALA A 333 1.51 1.60 25.65
C ALA A 333 1.76 2.85 26.52
N ASN A 334 2.11 2.62 27.79
CA ASN A 334 2.57 3.61 28.79
C ASN A 334 2.08 5.08 28.58
N PRO A 335 0.82 5.39 28.94
CA PRO A 335 0.28 6.75 28.95
C PRO A 335 0.61 7.55 30.21
#